data_AF-A0A9E0VYT0-F1
#
_entry.id   AF-A0A9E0VYT0-F1
#
_cell.length_a   1.000
_cell.length_b   1.000
_cell.length_c   1.000
_cell.angle_alpha   90.00
_cell.angle_beta   90.00
_cell.angle_gamma   90.00
#
_symmetry.space_group_name_H-M   'P 1'
#
loop_
_entity.id
_entity.type
_entity.pdbx_description
1 polymer ?
#
loop_
_entity_poly.entity_id
_entity_poly.type
_entity_poly.pdbx_seq_one_letter_code
_entity_poly.pdbx_strand_id
1 'polypeptide(L)'
;LKVLPRPRSMGMLRIEGLSDAAAVTALCRALASPYEVSGAAHLQAGPTGAPVTMIRLEGFENSVAYRAEALTRLLADHGPWIFEADTDKTAAHWAHIRDVGPFQERAGDVWRLSVKPTDAPGVVADLPGAQAFYDWGGGLIWLLAAEGTGLSAAKIRGAVAARGGHATLIRGDRSQGAFHPLSAPVAALQAGLRQKFDPRQILNPGLMATGAAV
;
A
#
# COMPACT_ATOMS: atom_id res chain seq x y z
N LEU A 1 9.20 21.82 8.00
CA LEU A 1 8.11 20.94 7.53
C LEU A 1 6.82 21.74 7.55
N LYS A 2 5.95 21.64 6.53
CA LYS A 2 4.59 22.17 6.64
C LYS A 2 3.82 21.26 7.61
N VAL A 3 3.17 21.85 8.62
CA VAL A 3 2.31 21.12 9.55
C VAL A 3 0.86 21.54 9.34
N LEU A 4 -0.06 20.61 9.61
CA LEU A 4 -1.50 20.84 9.60
C LEU A 4 -2.05 20.57 11.01
N PRO A 5 -3.14 21.24 11.42
CA PRO A 5 -3.82 20.93 12.67
C PRO A 5 -4.26 19.46 12.70
N ARG A 6 -4.16 18.81 13.86
CA ARG A 6 -4.72 17.47 14.06
C ARG A 6 -6.25 17.53 13.85
N PRO A 7 -6.85 16.61 13.09
CA PRO A 7 -8.30 16.54 12.94
C PRO A 7 -8.98 16.38 14.30
N ARG A 8 -10.15 17.03 14.47
CA ARG A 8 -10.93 16.94 15.72
C ARG A 8 -11.67 15.61 15.85
N SER A 9 -12.09 15.04 14.72
CA SER A 9 -12.82 13.79 14.63
C SER A 9 -12.28 12.96 13.48
N MET A 10 -12.27 11.64 13.68
CA MET A 10 -11.95 10.63 12.69
C MET A 10 -13.03 9.55 12.73
N GLY A 11 -13.46 9.10 11.56
CA GLY A 11 -14.39 7.98 11.44
C GLY A 11 -13.98 7.05 10.30
N MET A 12 -14.55 5.86 10.31
CA MET A 12 -14.25 4.81 9.33
C MET A 12 -15.52 4.15 8.82
N LEU A 13 -15.68 4.09 7.51
CA LEU A 13 -16.59 3.14 6.89
C LEU A 13 -15.86 1.83 6.65
N ARG A 14 -16.52 0.71 6.96
CA ARG A 14 -15.99 -0.63 6.69
C ARG A 14 -17.03 -1.58 6.12
N ILE A 15 -16.57 -2.52 5.32
CA ILE A 15 -17.36 -3.65 4.82
C ILE A 15 -16.48 -4.90 4.78
N GLU A 16 -17.05 -6.05 5.14
CA GLU A 16 -16.36 -7.34 5.13
C GLU A 16 -16.76 -8.16 3.88
N GLY A 17 -15.87 -9.05 3.45
CA GLY A 17 -16.17 -10.07 2.44
C GLY A 17 -16.03 -9.63 0.97
N LEU A 18 -15.56 -8.40 0.70
CA LEU A 18 -15.24 -8.01 -0.67
C LEU A 18 -14.01 -8.76 -1.19
N SER A 19 -14.06 -9.22 -2.45
CA SER A 19 -12.87 -9.61 -3.19
C SER A 19 -11.94 -8.41 -3.45
N ASP A 20 -10.65 -8.67 -3.69
CA ASP A 20 -9.67 -7.64 -4.03
C ASP A 20 -10.14 -6.70 -5.15
N ALA A 21 -10.72 -7.25 -6.22
CA ALA A 21 -11.22 -6.47 -7.35
C ALA A 21 -12.42 -5.58 -6.97
N ALA A 22 -13.38 -6.13 -6.23
CA ALA A 22 -14.55 -5.39 -5.77
C ALA A 22 -14.15 -4.29 -4.76
N ALA A 23 -13.22 -4.60 -3.85
CA ALA A 23 -12.70 -3.67 -2.87
C ALA A 23 -11.97 -2.51 -3.52
N VAL A 24 -11.02 -2.77 -4.43
CA VAL A 24 -10.30 -1.72 -5.16
C VAL A 24 -11.25 -0.86 -5.98
N THR A 25 -12.28 -1.45 -6.60
CA THR A 25 -13.32 -0.70 -7.31
C THR A 25 -14.06 0.27 -6.39
N ALA A 26 -14.51 -0.22 -5.23
CA ALA A 26 -15.19 0.62 -4.23
C ALA A 26 -14.29 1.74 -3.70
N LEU A 27 -13.03 1.43 -3.38
CA LEU A 27 -12.07 2.40 -2.87
C LEU A 27 -11.73 3.48 -3.91
N CYS A 28 -11.54 3.10 -5.19
CA CYS A 28 -11.33 4.05 -6.27
C CYS A 28 -12.52 4.99 -6.43
N ARG A 29 -13.75 4.46 -6.38
CA ARG A 29 -14.98 5.27 -6.45
C ARG A 29 -15.13 6.21 -5.25
N ALA A 30 -14.76 5.75 -4.05
CA ALA A 30 -14.76 6.58 -2.86
C ALA A 30 -13.73 7.73 -2.96
N LEU A 31 -12.51 7.44 -3.39
CA LEU A 31 -11.44 8.43 -3.57
C LEU A 31 -11.72 9.45 -4.68
N ALA A 32 -12.48 9.06 -5.71
CA ALA A 32 -12.91 9.95 -6.79
C ALA A 32 -14.14 10.81 -6.42
N SER A 33 -14.74 10.60 -5.25
CA SER A 33 -15.93 11.33 -4.80
C SER A 33 -15.57 12.70 -4.22
N PRO A 34 -16.53 13.64 -4.11
CA PRO A 34 -16.32 14.93 -3.46
C PRO A 34 -16.31 14.85 -1.92
N TYR A 35 -16.29 13.64 -1.34
CA TYR A 35 -16.42 13.42 0.11
C TYR A 35 -15.08 13.32 0.84
N GLU A 36 -13.99 13.79 0.24
CA GLU A 36 -12.69 14.00 0.89
C GLU A 36 -12.20 12.81 1.72
N VAL A 37 -12.13 11.64 1.11
CA VAL A 37 -11.55 10.44 1.73
C VAL A 37 -10.09 10.69 2.10
N SER A 38 -9.74 10.48 3.38
CA SER A 38 -8.38 10.71 3.89
C SER A 38 -7.55 9.42 4.02
N GLY A 39 -8.15 8.26 3.74
CA GLY A 39 -7.50 6.95 3.78
C GLY A 39 -8.39 5.88 3.15
N ALA A 40 -7.78 4.90 2.48
CA ALA A 40 -8.50 3.87 1.72
C ALA A 40 -7.65 2.58 1.69
N ALA A 41 -8.13 1.53 2.35
CA ALA A 41 -7.38 0.29 2.50
C ALA A 41 -8.26 -0.95 2.35
N HIS A 42 -7.66 -2.05 1.90
CA HIS A 42 -8.29 -3.36 1.86
C HIS A 42 -7.32 -4.43 2.38
N LEU A 43 -7.69 -5.11 3.45
CA LEU A 43 -6.95 -6.26 3.98
C LEU A 43 -7.60 -7.55 3.45
N GLN A 44 -6.79 -8.44 2.87
CA GLN A 44 -7.27 -9.77 2.45
C GLN A 44 -7.73 -10.64 3.63
N ALA A 45 -7.23 -10.36 4.84
CA ALA A 45 -7.71 -10.94 6.08
C ALA A 45 -7.76 -9.86 7.17
N GLY A 46 -8.97 -9.54 7.63
CA GLY A 46 -9.21 -8.70 8.80
C GLY A 46 -9.12 -9.48 10.12
N PRO A 47 -9.44 -8.83 11.25
CA PRO A 47 -9.36 -9.46 12.58
C PRO A 47 -10.25 -10.70 12.75
N THR A 48 -11.34 -10.81 11.98
CA THR A 48 -12.28 -11.94 11.97
C THR A 48 -11.87 -13.04 10.99
N GLY A 49 -10.76 -12.86 10.25
CA GLY A 49 -10.32 -13.73 9.16
C GLY A 49 -10.97 -13.42 7.80
N ALA A 50 -12.10 -12.70 7.78
CA ALA A 50 -12.73 -12.25 6.53
C ALA A 50 -11.98 -11.04 5.93
N PRO A 51 -11.92 -10.88 4.61
CA PRO A 51 -11.40 -9.66 3.99
C PRO A 51 -12.17 -8.43 4.48
N VAL A 52 -11.47 -7.31 4.70
CA VAL A 52 -12.09 -6.07 5.18
C VAL A 52 -11.62 -4.87 4.37
N THR A 53 -12.58 -4.10 3.87
CA THR A 53 -12.35 -2.84 3.13
C THR A 53 -12.72 -1.68 4.02
N MET A 54 -11.84 -0.68 4.12
CA MET A 54 -11.95 0.44 5.07
C MET A 54 -11.67 1.77 4.38
N ILE A 55 -12.47 2.78 4.71
CA ILE A 55 -12.38 4.16 4.22
C ILE A 55 -12.31 5.09 5.43
N ARG A 56 -11.28 5.95 5.51
CA ARG A 56 -11.13 6.96 6.55
C ARG A 56 -11.72 8.29 6.13
N LEU A 57 -12.36 8.94 7.09
CA LEU A 57 -12.79 10.33 7.03
C LEU A 57 -12.23 11.09 8.23
N GLU A 58 -11.76 12.31 8.00
CA GLU A 58 -11.20 13.18 9.04
C GLU A 58 -11.82 14.58 8.92
N GLY A 59 -12.04 15.24 10.05
CA GLY A 59 -12.56 16.61 10.06
C GLY A 59 -13.30 16.97 11.34
N PHE A 60 -14.41 17.68 11.19
CA PHE A 60 -15.38 17.93 12.26
C PHE A 60 -16.42 16.81 12.28
N GLU A 61 -16.91 16.47 13.47
CA GLU A 61 -17.84 15.36 13.71
C GLU A 61 -19.04 15.34 12.75
N ASN A 62 -19.79 16.45 12.65
CA ASN A 62 -20.94 16.56 11.75
C ASN A 62 -20.57 16.37 10.27
N SER A 63 -19.38 16.85 9.86
CA SER A 63 -18.89 16.70 8.48
C SER A 63 -18.46 15.27 8.20
N VAL A 64 -17.82 14.60 9.16
CA VAL A 64 -17.47 13.17 9.06
C VAL A 64 -18.74 12.32 8.94
N ALA A 65 -19.73 12.52 9.82
CA ALA A 65 -20.99 11.78 9.79
C ALA A 65 -21.74 11.97 8.45
N TYR A 66 -21.90 13.22 8.00
CA TYR A 66 -22.54 13.51 6.70
C TYR A 66 -21.84 12.82 5.53
N ARG A 67 -20.50 12.90 5.46
CA ARG A 67 -19.71 12.29 4.38
C ARG A 67 -19.76 10.76 4.44
N ALA A 68 -19.79 10.18 5.64
CA ALA A 68 -19.96 8.75 5.83
C ALA A 68 -21.31 8.27 5.26
N GLU A 69 -22.41 8.94 5.60
CA GLU A 69 -23.71 8.60 5.03
C GLU A 69 -23.76 8.73 3.51
N ALA A 70 -23.14 9.78 2.96
CA ALA A 70 -23.10 10.02 1.53
C ALA A 70 -22.28 8.95 0.79
N LEU A 71 -21.15 8.53 1.36
CA LEU A 71 -20.35 7.41 0.83
C LEU A 71 -21.08 6.07 0.95
N THR A 72 -21.80 5.82 2.05
CA THR A 72 -22.64 4.61 2.19
C THR A 72 -23.68 4.53 1.06
N ARG A 73 -24.34 5.66 0.74
CA ARG A 73 -25.27 5.71 -0.41
C ARG A 73 -24.56 5.53 -1.74
N LEU A 74 -23.39 6.14 -1.92
CA LEU A 74 -22.60 6.04 -3.15
C LEU A 74 -22.16 4.59 -3.42
N LEU A 75 -21.80 3.83 -2.39
CA LEU A 75 -21.19 2.51 -2.48
C LEU A 75 -22.18 1.37 -2.16
N ALA A 76 -23.49 1.66 -2.17
CA ALA A 76 -24.54 0.71 -1.75
C ALA A 76 -24.59 -0.56 -2.62
N ASP A 77 -24.12 -0.48 -3.86
CA ASP A 77 -24.00 -1.60 -4.80
C ASP A 77 -22.93 -2.63 -4.39
N HIS A 78 -22.02 -2.28 -3.49
CA HIS A 78 -21.03 -3.19 -2.92
C HIS A 78 -21.54 -3.91 -1.66
N GLY A 79 -22.67 -3.50 -1.09
CA GLY A 79 -23.26 -4.08 0.11
C GLY A 79 -23.33 -3.12 1.30
N PRO A 80 -23.67 -3.63 2.49
CA PRO A 80 -23.89 -2.79 3.67
C PRO A 80 -22.57 -2.32 4.30
N TRP A 81 -22.34 -1.02 4.27
CA TRP A 81 -21.21 -0.39 4.95
C TRP A 81 -21.56 -0.04 6.40
N ILE A 82 -20.65 -0.34 7.31
CA ILE A 82 -20.76 -0.04 8.74
C ILE A 82 -19.89 1.18 9.03
N PHE A 83 -20.48 2.20 9.67
CA PHE A 83 -19.76 3.39 10.11
C PHE A 83 -19.32 3.24 11.58
N GLU A 84 -18.02 3.40 11.83
CA GLU A 84 -17.41 3.54 13.15
C GLU A 84 -17.04 5.01 13.36
N ALA A 85 -17.65 5.65 14.36
CA ALA A 85 -17.45 7.05 14.70
C ALA A 85 -16.38 7.26 15.78
N ASP A 86 -15.95 6.18 16.44
CA ASP A 86 -14.90 6.23 17.46
C ASP A 86 -13.55 6.59 16.83
N THR A 87 -13.04 7.76 17.21
CA THR A 87 -11.79 8.32 16.69
C THR A 87 -10.57 7.49 17.12
N ASP A 88 -10.57 6.96 18.33
CA ASP A 88 -9.42 6.22 18.86
C ASP A 88 -9.35 4.82 18.25
N LYS A 89 -10.49 4.14 18.11
CA LYS A 89 -10.54 2.87 17.36
C LYS A 89 -10.13 3.07 15.91
N THR A 90 -10.64 4.12 15.26
CA THR A 90 -10.26 4.41 13.88
C THR A 90 -8.76 4.66 13.77
N ALA A 91 -8.18 5.47 14.67
CA ALA A 91 -6.75 5.72 14.70
C ALA A 91 -5.93 4.44 14.90
N ALA A 92 -6.37 3.51 15.76
CA ALA A 92 -5.70 2.23 15.97
C ALA A 92 -5.70 1.35 14.71
N HIS A 93 -6.82 1.28 13.97
CA HIS A 93 -6.87 0.57 12.69
C HIS A 93 -5.89 1.16 11.66
N TRP A 94 -5.80 2.48 11.56
CA TRP A 94 -4.88 3.13 10.62
C TRP A 94 -3.42 3.05 11.05
N ALA A 95 -3.12 3.03 12.34
CA ALA A 95 -1.79 2.71 12.84
C ALA A 95 -1.37 1.30 12.43
N HIS A 96 -2.26 0.31 12.55
CA HIS A 96 -2.01 -1.06 12.13
C HIS A 96 -1.70 -1.18 10.63
N ILE A 97 -2.43 -0.46 9.78
CA ILE A 97 -2.16 -0.42 8.33
C ILE A 97 -0.80 0.25 8.04
N ARG A 98 -0.56 1.43 8.63
CA ARG A 98 0.67 2.21 8.46
C ARG A 98 1.91 1.40 8.84
N ASP A 99 1.82 0.65 9.93
CA ASP A 99 2.94 -0.11 10.50
C ASP A 99 3.08 -1.52 9.89
N VAL A 100 2.33 -1.80 8.82
CA VAL A 100 2.35 -3.11 8.13
C VAL A 100 2.06 -4.25 9.10
N GLY A 101 1.14 -3.99 10.04
CA GLY A 101 0.74 -4.87 11.13
C GLY A 101 0.48 -6.32 10.71
N PRO A 102 -0.22 -6.60 9.59
CA PRO A 102 -0.49 -7.98 9.16
C PRO A 102 0.76 -8.84 8.91
N PHE A 103 1.93 -8.23 8.69
CA PHE A 103 3.18 -8.94 8.38
C PHE A 103 4.23 -8.84 9.49
N GLN A 104 3.90 -8.21 10.62
CA GLN A 104 4.78 -8.21 11.79
C GLN A 104 4.92 -9.64 12.32
N GLU A 105 6.11 -9.99 12.80
CA GLU A 105 6.45 -11.31 13.36
C GLU A 105 6.23 -12.51 12.41
N ARG A 106 5.89 -12.26 11.15
CA ARG A 106 5.75 -13.29 10.11
C ARG A 106 7.05 -13.48 9.35
N ALA A 107 7.45 -14.73 9.15
CA ALA A 107 8.62 -15.08 8.33
C ALA A 107 8.38 -14.75 6.84
N GLY A 108 9.47 -14.52 6.11
CA GLY A 108 9.47 -14.16 4.70
C GLY A 108 9.65 -12.67 4.39
N ASP A 109 9.72 -12.40 3.09
CA ASP A 109 10.10 -11.10 2.54
C ASP A 109 8.90 -10.16 2.44
N VAL A 110 9.05 -8.93 2.93
CA VAL A 110 8.03 -7.88 2.82
C VAL A 110 8.40 -6.90 1.73
N TRP A 111 7.48 -6.74 0.79
CA TRP A 111 7.60 -5.86 -0.36
C TRP A 111 6.57 -4.74 -0.29
N ARG A 112 6.99 -3.58 -0.78
CA ARG A 112 6.11 -2.43 -1.04
C ARG A 112 6.06 -2.19 -2.53
N LEU A 113 4.88 -2.35 -3.12
CA LEU A 113 4.65 -2.19 -4.55
C LEU A 113 3.83 -0.93 -4.80
N SER A 114 4.23 -0.12 -5.76
CA SER A 114 3.47 1.05 -6.21
C SER A 114 3.03 0.82 -7.65
N VAL A 115 1.73 0.88 -7.90
CA VAL A 115 1.09 0.54 -9.18
C VAL A 115 -0.09 1.47 -9.43
N LYS A 116 -0.63 1.49 -10.66
CA LYS A 116 -1.94 2.10 -10.90
C LYS A 116 -2.98 1.35 -10.05
N PRO A 117 -3.85 2.03 -9.26
CA PRO A 117 -4.75 1.35 -8.32
C PRO A 117 -5.57 0.22 -8.93
N THR A 118 -6.13 0.44 -10.13
CA THR A 118 -6.97 -0.54 -10.83
C THR A 118 -6.21 -1.78 -11.32
N ASP A 119 -4.89 -1.74 -11.37
CA ASP A 119 -4.08 -2.91 -11.75
C ASP A 119 -3.69 -3.78 -10.54
N ALA A 120 -3.86 -3.27 -9.31
CA ALA A 120 -3.37 -3.90 -8.10
C ALA A 120 -3.90 -5.33 -7.85
N PRO A 121 -5.21 -5.61 -8.03
CA PRO A 121 -5.72 -6.98 -7.89
C PRO A 121 -5.06 -7.95 -8.88
N GLY A 122 -4.80 -7.49 -10.11
CA GLY A 122 -4.14 -8.30 -11.13
C GLY A 122 -2.68 -8.60 -10.80
N VAL A 123 -1.95 -7.65 -10.20
CA VAL A 123 -0.56 -7.87 -9.75
C VAL A 123 -0.50 -8.96 -8.69
N VAL A 124 -1.41 -8.92 -7.70
CA VAL A 124 -1.43 -9.92 -6.63
C VAL A 124 -1.89 -11.28 -7.17
N ALA A 125 -2.85 -11.32 -8.09
CA ALA A 125 -3.30 -12.55 -8.73
C ALA A 125 -2.18 -13.26 -9.53
N ASP A 126 -1.27 -12.50 -10.14
CA ASP A 126 -0.12 -13.05 -10.88
C ASP A 126 1.00 -13.59 -9.95
N LEU A 127 0.86 -13.44 -8.63
CA LEU A 127 1.82 -13.86 -7.62
C LEU A 127 1.19 -14.88 -6.67
N PRO A 128 0.83 -16.09 -7.15
CA PRO A 128 0.18 -17.09 -6.33
C PRO A 128 1.02 -17.45 -5.09
N GLY A 129 0.35 -17.54 -3.94
CA GLY A 129 0.98 -17.78 -2.65
C GLY A 129 1.46 -16.51 -1.93
N ALA A 130 1.42 -15.34 -2.57
CA ALA A 130 1.62 -14.08 -1.89
C ALA A 130 0.43 -13.75 -1.00
N GLN A 131 0.71 -13.15 0.16
CA GLN A 131 -0.31 -12.48 0.96
C GLN A 131 -0.16 -10.98 0.76
N ALA A 132 -1.26 -10.26 0.62
CA ALA A 132 -1.23 -8.84 0.32
C ALA A 132 -2.29 -8.07 1.11
N PHE A 133 -2.03 -6.78 1.26
CA PHE A 133 -3.09 -5.82 1.51
C PHE A 133 -2.82 -4.54 0.74
N TYR A 134 -3.88 -3.79 0.49
CA TYR A 134 -3.90 -2.61 -0.35
C TYR A 134 -4.07 -1.37 0.51
N ASP A 135 -3.31 -0.34 0.19
CA ASP A 135 -3.45 1.02 0.72
C ASP A 135 -3.58 2.00 -0.45
N TRP A 136 -3.96 3.24 -0.17
CA TRP A 136 -4.22 4.30 -1.16
C TRP A 136 -5.20 3.84 -2.26
N GLY A 137 -6.20 3.05 -1.88
CA GLY A 137 -7.19 2.49 -2.82
C GLY A 137 -6.64 1.48 -3.82
N GLY A 138 -5.48 0.89 -3.56
CA GLY A 138 -4.78 -0.03 -4.46
C GLY A 138 -3.51 0.56 -5.07
N GLY A 139 -3.26 1.87 -4.94
CA GLY A 139 -2.04 2.49 -5.45
C GLY A 139 -0.76 2.02 -4.74
N LEU A 140 -0.92 1.45 -3.55
CA LEU A 140 0.13 0.85 -2.74
C LEU A 140 -0.28 -0.58 -2.36
N ILE A 141 0.59 -1.55 -2.61
CA ILE A 141 0.42 -2.93 -2.17
C ILE A 141 1.53 -3.23 -1.18
N TRP A 142 1.14 -3.68 0.01
CA TRP A 142 2.05 -4.38 0.91
C TRP A 142 1.91 -5.86 0.62
N LEU A 143 3.02 -6.52 0.30
CA LEU A 143 3.06 -7.94 -0.05
C LEU A 143 4.04 -8.69 0.84
N LEU A 144 3.61 -9.83 1.37
CA LEU A 144 4.43 -10.82 2.05
C LEU A 144 4.64 -12.02 1.13
N ALA A 145 5.90 -12.22 0.74
CA ALA A 145 6.36 -13.45 0.11
C ALA A 145 6.84 -14.39 1.22
N ALA A 146 5.91 -15.22 1.72
CA ALA A 146 6.21 -16.17 2.78
C ALA A 146 7.27 -17.19 2.34
N GLU A 147 8.05 -17.70 3.29
CA GLU A 147 9.03 -18.76 3.04
C GLU A 147 8.37 -19.99 2.39
N GLY A 148 9.09 -20.64 1.48
CA GLY A 148 8.61 -21.82 0.78
C GLY A 148 7.61 -21.56 -0.37
N THR A 149 7.15 -20.32 -0.58
CA THR A 149 6.25 -19.99 -1.71
C THR A 149 6.94 -19.99 -3.09
N GLY A 150 8.27 -19.94 -3.13
CA GLY A 150 9.04 -19.84 -4.37
C GLY A 150 8.87 -18.50 -5.10
N LEU A 151 8.33 -17.49 -4.42
CA LEU A 151 8.28 -16.11 -4.90
C LEU A 151 9.67 -15.48 -4.78
N SER A 152 10.27 -15.16 -5.93
CA SER A 152 11.57 -14.49 -5.99
C SER A 152 11.40 -13.00 -6.30
N ALA A 153 12.43 -12.21 -6.00
CA ALA A 153 12.52 -10.80 -6.37
C ALA A 153 12.23 -10.58 -7.87
N ALA A 154 12.73 -11.47 -8.74
CA ALA A 154 12.51 -11.41 -10.18
C ALA A 154 11.03 -11.60 -10.56
N LYS A 155 10.33 -12.56 -9.94
CA LYS A 155 8.89 -12.79 -10.20
C LYS A 155 8.05 -11.59 -9.78
N ILE A 156 8.30 -11.07 -8.57
CA ILE A 156 7.57 -9.92 -8.02
C ILE A 156 7.80 -8.68 -8.90
N ARG A 157 9.06 -8.39 -9.25
CA ARG A 157 9.39 -7.26 -10.11
C ARG A 157 8.82 -7.41 -11.52
N GLY A 158 8.81 -8.63 -12.07
CA GLY A 158 8.21 -8.91 -13.38
C GLY A 158 6.71 -8.62 -13.42
N ALA A 159 5.95 -9.12 -12.43
CA ALA A 159 4.50 -8.90 -12.33
C ALA A 159 4.14 -7.40 -12.23
N VAL A 160 4.98 -6.64 -11.52
CA VAL A 160 4.83 -5.19 -11.33
C VAL A 160 5.27 -4.40 -12.58
N ALA A 161 6.39 -4.76 -13.20
CA ALA A 161 6.92 -4.09 -14.38
C ALA A 161 5.98 -4.22 -15.59
N ALA A 162 5.26 -5.35 -15.72
CA ALA A 162 4.25 -5.55 -16.75
C ALA A 162 3.13 -4.49 -16.73
N ARG A 163 2.97 -3.75 -15.63
CA ARG A 163 1.97 -2.69 -15.42
C ARG A 163 2.61 -1.32 -15.12
N GLY A 164 3.91 -1.16 -15.37
CA GLY A 164 4.62 0.10 -15.17
C GLY A 164 4.79 0.53 -13.70
N GLY A 165 4.66 -0.41 -12.76
CA GLY A 165 4.83 -0.13 -11.33
C GLY A 165 6.28 -0.28 -10.84
N HIS A 166 6.47 -0.10 -9.53
CA HIS A 166 7.75 -0.29 -8.85
C HIS A 166 7.61 -1.19 -7.63
N ALA A 167 8.62 -2.04 -7.39
CA ALA A 167 8.66 -2.96 -6.26
C ALA A 167 9.91 -2.70 -5.42
N THR A 168 9.74 -2.42 -4.13
CA THR A 168 10.85 -2.22 -3.18
C THR A 168 10.79 -3.28 -2.09
N LEU A 169 11.90 -3.97 -1.85
CA LEU A 169 12.05 -4.91 -0.73
C LEU A 169 12.29 -4.12 0.56
N ILE A 170 11.34 -4.25 1.49
CA ILE A 170 11.36 -3.55 2.78
C ILE A 170 12.01 -4.42 3.86
N ARG A 171 11.76 -5.73 3.86
CA ARG A 171 12.38 -6.71 4.77
C ARG A 171 12.68 -7.99 3.99
N GLY A 172 13.89 -8.52 4.10
CA GLY A 172 14.32 -9.73 3.39
C GLY A 172 15.78 -9.69 2.97
N ASP A 173 16.20 -10.66 2.16
CA ASP A 173 17.55 -10.69 1.58
C ASP A 173 17.70 -9.62 0.48
N ARG A 174 18.60 -8.66 0.71
CA ARG A 174 18.89 -7.55 -0.21
C ARG A 174 20.08 -7.82 -1.13
N SER A 175 20.58 -9.05 -1.20
CA SER A 175 21.70 -9.44 -2.09
C SER A 175 21.46 -9.08 -3.56
N GLN A 176 20.20 -9.16 -4.02
CA GLN A 176 19.77 -8.77 -5.38
C GLN A 176 19.32 -7.31 -5.49
N GLY A 177 19.61 -6.48 -4.47
CA GLY A 177 19.22 -5.08 -4.36
C GLY A 177 17.80 -4.88 -3.84
N ALA A 178 17.59 -3.82 -3.05
CA ALA A 178 16.29 -3.53 -2.46
C ALA A 178 15.31 -2.83 -3.42
N PHE A 179 15.82 -1.98 -4.32
CA PHE A 179 14.98 -1.12 -5.17
C PHE A 179 14.67 -1.74 -6.53
N HIS A 180 13.51 -1.40 -7.07
CA HIS A 180 13.15 -1.74 -8.44
C HIS A 180 14.23 -1.26 -9.42
N PRO A 181 14.62 -2.06 -10.43
CA PRO A 181 15.67 -1.66 -11.36
C PRO A 181 15.25 -0.42 -12.15
N LEU A 182 16.16 0.53 -12.29
CA LEU A 182 15.94 1.73 -13.08
C LEU A 182 16.07 1.42 -14.57
N SER A 183 15.37 2.17 -15.41
CA SER A 183 15.67 2.18 -16.84
C SER A 183 17.08 2.70 -17.09
N ALA A 184 17.73 2.23 -18.17
CA ALA A 184 19.11 2.60 -18.46
C ALA A 184 19.38 4.12 -18.48
N PRO A 185 18.51 4.97 -19.06
CA PRO A 185 18.71 6.42 -19.03
C PRO A 185 18.67 7.01 -17.60
N VAL A 186 17.73 6.55 -16.77
CA VAL A 186 17.60 7.04 -15.38
C VAL A 186 18.77 6.53 -14.53
N ALA A 187 19.21 5.29 -14.75
CA ALA A 187 20.40 4.74 -14.10
C ALA A 187 21.66 5.56 -14.42
N ALA A 188 21.85 5.97 -15.68
CA ALA A 188 22.97 6.81 -16.10
C ALA A 188 22.94 8.20 -15.42
N LEU A 189 21.77 8.84 -15.35
CA LEU A 189 21.60 10.10 -14.64
C LEU A 189 21.91 9.96 -13.14
N GLN A 190 21.40 8.90 -12.50
CA GLN A 190 21.66 8.63 -11.08
C GLN A 190 23.15 8.40 -10.83
N ALA A 191 23.83 7.63 -11.68
CA ALA A 191 25.26 7.39 -11.57
C ALA A 191 26.08 8.68 -11.72
N GLY A 192 25.75 9.51 -12.71
CA GLY A 192 26.42 10.81 -12.91
C GLY A 192 26.22 11.77 -11.74
N LEU A 193 25.03 11.81 -11.14
CA LEU A 193 24.79 12.57 -9.91
C LEU A 193 25.61 12.01 -8.74
N ARG A 194 25.61 10.69 -8.54
CA ARG A 194 26.37 10.05 -7.46
C ARG A 194 27.87 10.32 -7.59
N GLN A 195 28.43 10.30 -8.80
CA GLN A 195 29.85 10.61 -9.01
C GLN A 195 30.20 12.05 -8.59
N LYS A 196 29.29 13.01 -8.78
CA LYS A 196 29.51 14.41 -8.40
C LYS A 196 29.35 14.66 -6.90
N PHE A 197 28.35 14.04 -6.27
CA PHE A 197 27.98 14.32 -4.88
C PHE A 197 28.57 13.31 -3.86
N ASP A 198 28.90 12.10 -4.28
CA ASP A 198 29.51 11.05 -3.45
C ASP A 198 30.64 10.31 -4.23
N PRO A 199 31.71 11.04 -4.63
CA PRO A 199 32.80 10.46 -5.41
C PRO A 199 33.55 9.34 -4.67
N ARG A 200 33.49 9.32 -3.34
CA ARG A 200 34.12 8.30 -2.49
C ARG A 200 33.18 7.14 -2.13
N GLN A 201 31.94 7.16 -2.62
CA GLN A 201 30.91 6.15 -2.40
C GLN A 201 30.62 5.82 -0.92
N ILE A 202 30.71 6.81 -0.03
CA ILE A 202 30.52 6.61 1.41
C ILE A 202 29.04 6.58 1.81
N LEU A 203 28.14 7.09 0.97
CA LEU A 203 26.71 7.16 1.27
C LEU A 203 25.99 5.91 0.74
N ASN A 204 25.34 5.19 1.65
CA ASN A 204 24.52 4.00 1.35
C ASN A 204 25.23 2.99 0.41
N PRO A 205 26.45 2.53 0.77
CA PRO A 205 27.20 1.60 -0.07
C PRO A 205 26.41 0.31 -0.28
N GLY A 206 26.39 -0.19 -1.53
CA GLY A 206 25.69 -1.42 -1.92
C GLY A 206 24.14 -1.35 -1.93
N LEU A 207 23.52 -0.27 -1.43
CA LEU A 207 22.07 -0.17 -1.36
C LEU A 207 21.44 0.34 -2.66
N MET A 208 22.02 1.40 -3.25
CA MET A 208 21.47 2.08 -4.44
C MET A 208 22.01 1.53 -5.76
N ALA A 209 23.18 0.87 -5.72
CA ALA A 209 23.83 0.26 -6.86
C ALA A 209 24.46 -1.06 -6.40
N THR A 210 24.05 -2.16 -7.01
CA THR A 210 24.76 -3.44 -6.93
C THR A 210 25.94 -3.37 -7.91
N GLY A 211 26.97 -2.62 -7.55
CA GLY A 211 28.24 -2.55 -8.26
C GLY A 211 29.36 -2.77 -7.25
N ALA A 212 30.29 -3.68 -7.56
CA ALA A 212 31.45 -3.94 -6.74
C ALA A 212 32.18 -2.62 -6.46
N ALA A 213 32.53 -2.39 -5.19
CA ALA A 213 33.57 -1.44 -4.86
C ALA A 213 34.81 -1.83 -5.70
N VAL A 214 35.31 -0.89 -6.49
CA VAL A 214 36.61 -1.01 -7.15
C VAL A 214 37.69 -1.01 -6.08
#